data_AF-A0A066RUL2-F1
#
_entry.id   AF-A0A066RUL2-F1
#
_cell.length_a   1.000
_cell.length_b   1.000
_cell.length_c   1.000
_cell.angle_alpha   90.00
_cell.angle_beta   90.00
_cell.angle_gamma   90.00
#
_symmetry.space_group_name_H-M   'P 1'
#
loop_
_entity.id
_entity.type
_entity.pdbx_description
1 polymer ?
#
loop_
_entity_poly.entity_id
_entity_poly.type
_entity_poly.pdbx_seq_one_letter_code
_entity_poly.pdbx_strand_id
1 'polypeptide(L)'
;MTNQYQPIKVTLQEAKPFDDKPQTALIMRPPTTNDVIHSQQLGSRILADGSKHVDEAEAEAHLFANLTGTTREFIGSLAFYDYSQLGRAYDCFLLPVPQYAARCALLFPGSVASHSQNSEASVSQNSTTG
;
A
#
# COMPACT_ATOMS: atom_id res chain seq x y z
N MET A 1 -5.05 -16.19 -14.46
CA MET A 1 -4.75 -15.35 -13.29
C MET A 1 -3.28 -14.99 -13.36
N THR A 2 -2.93 -13.72 -13.50
CA THR A 2 -1.53 -13.28 -13.42
C THR A 2 -1.09 -13.43 -11.96
N ASN A 3 -0.16 -14.35 -11.69
CA ASN A 3 0.47 -14.52 -10.38
C ASN A 3 1.45 -13.35 -10.16
N GLN A 4 0.92 -12.17 -9.86
CA GLN A 4 1.70 -10.97 -9.58
C GLN A 4 1.18 -10.29 -8.31
N TYR A 5 2.07 -9.56 -7.63
CA TYR A 5 1.69 -8.70 -6.53
C TYR A 5 0.70 -7.63 -7.00
N GLN A 6 -0.34 -7.39 -6.20
CA GLN A 6 -1.33 -6.34 -6.43
C GLN A 6 -1.22 -5.26 -5.35
N PRO A 7 -1.65 -4.02 -5.60
CA PRO A 7 -1.72 -3.03 -4.55
C PRO A 7 -2.58 -3.47 -3.37
N ILE A 8 -2.15 -3.16 -2.15
CA ILE A 8 -2.88 -3.46 -0.92
C ILE A 8 -3.63 -2.21 -0.45
N LYS A 9 -4.95 -2.33 -0.25
CA LYS A 9 -5.76 -1.30 0.41
C LYS A 9 -5.68 -1.47 1.93
N VAL A 10 -5.07 -0.50 2.58
CA VAL A 10 -4.97 -0.41 4.05
C VAL A 10 -6.02 0.57 4.54
N THR A 11 -6.98 0.12 5.33
CA THR A 11 -8.03 0.98 5.90
C THR A 11 -7.51 1.63 7.17
N LEU A 12 -7.65 2.95 7.28
CA LEU A 12 -7.25 3.71 8.46
C LEU A 12 -8.35 3.62 9.52
N GLN A 13 -7.97 3.55 10.80
CA GLN A 13 -8.91 3.63 11.91
C GLN A 13 -9.53 5.03 12.02
N GLU A 14 -8.74 6.06 11.72
CA GLU A 14 -9.17 7.45 11.75
C GLU A 14 -9.00 8.10 10.37
N ALA A 15 -9.97 8.92 9.98
CA ALA A 15 -9.82 9.73 8.78
C ALA A 15 -8.68 10.74 8.98
N LYS A 16 -7.71 10.76 8.07
CA LYS A 16 -6.55 11.66 8.12
C LYS A 16 -6.55 12.60 6.92
N PRO A 17 -6.40 13.91 7.12
CA PRO A 17 -6.37 14.85 6.00
C PRO A 17 -5.09 14.67 5.19
N PHE A 18 -5.23 14.57 3.86
CA PHE A 18 -4.14 14.58 2.89
C PHE A 18 -4.62 15.27 1.61
N ASP A 19 -3.88 16.27 1.11
CA ASP A 19 -4.29 17.10 -0.03
C ASP A 19 -5.72 17.65 0.10
N ASP A 20 -6.02 18.25 1.26
CA ASP A 20 -7.33 18.83 1.62
C ASP A 20 -8.51 17.85 1.57
N LYS A 21 -8.23 16.54 1.54
CA LYS A 21 -9.25 15.49 1.53
C LYS A 21 -9.08 14.55 2.70
N PRO A 22 -10.16 14.17 3.40
CA PRO A 22 -10.09 13.12 4.41
C PRO A 22 -9.82 11.77 3.74
N GLN A 23 -8.67 11.17 4.02
CA GLN A 23 -8.35 9.81 3.63
C GLN A 23 -8.81 8.84 4.71
N THR A 24 -9.54 7.82 4.30
CA THR A 24 -9.98 6.71 5.17
C THR A 24 -9.26 5.41 4.83
N ALA A 25 -8.50 5.38 3.74
CA ALA A 25 -7.69 4.26 3.33
C ALA A 25 -6.49 4.73 2.48
N LEU A 26 -5.44 3.94 2.50
CA LEU A 26 -4.24 4.12 1.67
C LEU A 26 -4.11 2.92 0.74
N ILE A 27 -3.61 3.17 -0.48
CA ILE A 27 -3.29 2.11 -1.43
C ILE A 27 -1.77 1.97 -1.48
N MET A 28 -1.24 0.87 -0.94
CA MET A 28 0.18 0.56 -0.99
C MET A 28 0.48 -0.26 -2.23
N ARG A 29 1.29 0.27 -3.16
CA ARG A 29 1.75 -0.48 -4.34
C ARG A 29 2.89 -1.46 -3.98
N PRO A 30 3.15 -2.48 -4.81
CA PRO A 30 4.34 -3.30 -4.66
C PRO A 30 5.63 -2.46 -4.66
N PRO A 31 6.61 -2.78 -3.80
CA PRO A 31 7.87 -2.05 -3.73
C PRO A 31 8.77 -2.34 -4.94
N THR A 32 9.56 -1.34 -5.32
CA THR A 32 10.66 -1.47 -6.27
C THR A 32 12.00 -1.29 -5.55
N THR A 33 13.09 -1.73 -6.18
CA THR A 33 14.44 -1.53 -5.64
C THR A 33 14.75 -0.04 -5.40
N ASN A 34 14.27 0.84 -6.30
CA ASN A 34 14.50 2.27 -6.17
C ASN A 34 13.82 2.86 -4.93
N ASP A 35 12.64 2.36 -4.55
CA ASP A 35 11.94 2.85 -3.36
C ASP A 35 12.78 2.64 -2.09
N VAL A 36 13.38 1.46 -1.96
CA VAL A 36 14.21 1.08 -0.82
C VAL A 36 15.51 1.88 -0.80
N ILE A 37 16.17 2.03 -1.95
CA ILE A 37 17.42 2.80 -2.05
C ILE A 37 17.17 4.26 -1.68
N HIS A 38 16.12 4.87 -2.24
CA HIS A 38 15.79 6.26 -1.98
C HIS A 38 15.41 6.49 -0.52
N SER A 39 14.63 5.58 0.08
CA SER A 39 14.22 5.74 1.47
C SER A 39 15.40 5.65 2.43
N GLN A 40 16.34 4.74 2.20
CA GLN A 40 17.59 4.64 2.97
C GLN A 40 18.46 5.89 2.83
N GLN A 41 18.53 6.47 1.62
CA GLN A 41 19.27 7.72 1.40
C GLN A 41 18.65 8.90 2.16
N LEU A 42 17.32 9.01 2.17
CA LEU A 42 16.60 10.07 2.87
C LEU A 42 16.68 9.92 4.41
N GLY A 43 16.63 8.69 4.92
CA GLY A 43 16.85 8.41 6.36
C GLY A 43 18.31 8.44 6.80
N SER A 44 19.26 8.71 5.90
CA SER A 44 20.67 8.79 6.24
C SER A 44 21.06 10.17 6.75
N ARG A 45 21.86 10.22 7.82
CA ARG A 45 22.53 11.43 8.31
C ARG A 45 24.04 11.22 8.44
N ILE A 46 24.79 12.30 8.31
CA ILE A 46 26.23 12.31 8.60
C ILE A 46 26.41 12.73 10.06
N LEU A 47 27.10 11.91 10.84
CA LEU A 47 27.43 12.18 12.24
C LEU A 47 28.65 13.11 12.34
N ALA A 48 28.88 13.66 13.54
CA ALA A 48 29.97 14.60 13.80
C ALA A 48 31.38 14.00 13.54
N ASP A 49 31.51 12.67 13.56
CA ASP A 49 32.74 11.93 13.26
C ASP A 49 32.93 11.66 11.76
N GLY A 50 32.03 12.15 10.91
CA GLY A 50 32.04 11.93 9.46
C GLY A 50 31.48 10.57 9.02
N SER A 51 31.04 9.72 9.95
CA SER A 51 30.40 8.45 9.62
C SER A 51 28.95 8.66 9.14
N LYS A 52 28.50 7.78 8.23
CA LYS A 52 27.12 7.77 7.75
C LYS A 52 26.31 6.82 8.63
N HIS A 53 25.23 7.32 9.22
CA HIS A 53 24.29 6.54 10.01
C HIS A 53 22.90 6.62 9.41
N VAL A 54 22.23 5.47 9.30
CA VAL A 54 20.84 5.41 8.81
C VAL A 54 19.90 5.38 10.01
N ASP A 55 19.01 6.36 10.08
CA ASP A 55 17.86 6.31 10.97
C ASP A 55 16.80 5.42 10.31
N GLU A 56 16.66 4.20 10.83
CA GLU A 56 15.79 3.18 10.25
C GLU A 56 14.32 3.60 10.29
N ALA A 57 13.88 4.28 11.34
CA ALA A 57 12.50 4.75 11.47
C ALA A 57 12.20 5.85 10.44
N GLU A 58 13.15 6.76 10.23
CA GLU A 58 13.01 7.80 9.21
C GLU A 58 13.03 7.19 7.79
N ALA A 59 13.94 6.25 7.53
CA ALA A 59 13.98 5.52 6.26
C ALA A 59 12.69 4.74 6.00
N GLU A 60 12.09 4.13 7.02
CA GLU A 60 10.82 3.42 6.92
C GLU A 60 9.66 4.38 6.60
N ALA A 61 9.58 5.52 7.29
CA ALA A 61 8.54 6.51 7.03
C ALA A 61 8.59 7.04 5.59
N HIS A 62 9.80 7.28 5.06
CA HIS A 62 9.99 7.64 3.65
C HIS A 62 9.62 6.51 2.69
N LEU A 63 9.91 5.26 3.04
CA LEU A 63 9.52 4.11 2.24
C LEU A 63 8.00 4.04 2.13
N PHE A 64 7.29 4.07 3.26
CA PHE A 64 5.83 3.99 3.25
C PHE A 64 5.21 5.16 2.49
N ALA A 65 5.72 6.38 2.67
CA ALA A 65 5.25 7.55 1.92
C ALA A 65 5.35 7.32 0.41
N ASN A 66 6.49 6.81 -0.07
CA ASN A 66 6.70 6.50 -1.48
C ASN A 66 5.78 5.39 -2.00
N LEU A 67 5.50 4.37 -1.19
CA LEU A 67 4.65 3.24 -1.57
C LEU A 67 3.15 3.56 -1.53
N THR A 68 2.73 4.55 -0.74
CA THR A 68 1.33 5.00 -0.66
C THR A 68 1.04 6.25 -1.48
N GLY A 69 2.06 6.86 -2.09
CA GLY A 69 1.92 8.12 -2.83
C GLY A 69 1.56 9.29 -1.90
N THR A 70 2.05 9.26 -0.66
CA THR A 70 1.83 10.30 0.34
C THR A 70 3.15 10.96 0.73
N THR A 71 3.15 11.83 1.75
CA THR A 71 4.38 12.45 2.27
C THR A 71 4.85 11.79 3.57
N ARG A 72 6.11 12.02 3.93
CA ARG A 72 6.69 11.54 5.20
C ARG A 72 5.94 12.11 6.40
N GLU A 73 5.53 13.37 6.34
CA GLU A 73 4.80 14.05 7.42
C GLU A 73 3.43 13.41 7.64
N PHE A 74 2.75 13.06 6.54
CA PHE A 74 1.49 12.34 6.60
C PHE A 74 1.68 10.99 7.29
N ILE A 75 2.67 10.20 6.87
CA ILE A 75 2.99 8.90 7.48
C ILE A 75 3.34 9.06 8.96
N GLY A 76 4.16 10.06 9.32
CA GLY A 76 4.52 10.35 10.72
C GLY A 76 3.35 10.86 11.57
N SER A 77 2.25 11.30 10.96
CA SER A 77 1.03 11.72 11.67
C SER A 77 0.04 10.59 11.96
N LEU A 78 0.29 9.39 11.41
CA LEU A 78 -0.57 8.24 11.60
C LEU A 78 -0.52 7.75 13.05
N ALA A 79 -1.65 7.26 13.53
CA ALA A 79 -1.68 6.57 14.82
C ALA A 79 -0.86 5.27 14.74
N PHE A 80 -0.38 4.81 15.89
CA PHE A 80 0.46 3.61 15.98
C PHE A 80 -0.14 2.39 15.25
N TYR A 81 -1.45 2.17 15.39
CA TYR A 81 -2.12 1.04 14.74
C TYR A 81 -2.12 1.17 13.22
N ASP A 82 -2.46 2.35 12.69
CA ASP A 82 -2.48 2.61 11.25
C ASP A 82 -1.08 2.50 10.64
N TYR A 83 -0.07 3.03 11.33
CA TYR A 83 1.33 2.86 10.94
C TYR A 83 1.74 1.37 10.91
N SER A 84 1.36 0.62 11.94
CA SER A 84 1.65 -0.82 12.02
C SER A 84 0.95 -1.65 10.94
N GLN A 85 -0.20 -1.18 10.43
CA GLN A 85 -0.85 -1.83 9.29
C GLN A 85 -0.06 -1.65 7.99
N LEU A 86 0.61 -0.50 7.81
CA LEU A 86 1.49 -0.27 6.67
C LEU A 86 2.68 -1.23 6.68
N GLY A 87 3.32 -1.44 7.83
CA GLY A 87 4.37 -2.44 7.98
C GLY A 87 3.91 -3.84 7.59
N ARG A 88 2.73 -4.26 8.08
CA ARG A 88 2.15 -5.56 7.71
C ARG A 88 1.81 -5.69 6.22
N ALA A 89 1.40 -4.60 5.58
CA ALA A 89 1.14 -4.58 4.14
C ALA A 89 2.46 -4.73 3.36
N TYR A 90 3.51 -4.01 3.76
CA TYR A 90 4.84 -4.13 3.18
C TYR A 90 5.39 -5.56 3.30
N ASP A 91 5.29 -6.16 4.49
CA ASP A 91 5.75 -7.53 4.73
C ASP A 91 5.07 -8.57 3.81
N CYS A 92 3.82 -8.33 3.43
CA CYS A 92 3.12 -9.23 2.50
C CYS A 92 3.84 -9.29 1.14
N PHE A 93 4.40 -8.18 0.65
CA PHE A 93 5.13 -8.15 -0.62
C PHE A 93 6.46 -8.90 -0.59
N LEU A 94 6.98 -9.21 0.59
CA LEU A 94 8.22 -9.99 0.76
C LEU A 94 7.97 -11.50 0.67
N LEU A 95 6.71 -11.93 0.65
CA LEU A 95 6.32 -13.34 0.58
C LEU A 95 6.13 -13.78 -0.86
N PRO A 96 6.44 -15.04 -1.21
CA PRO A 96 6.10 -15.59 -2.53
C PRO A 96 4.64 -15.35 -2.89
N VAL A 97 4.34 -15.06 -4.15
CA VAL A 97 3.00 -14.66 -4.64
C VAL A 97 1.84 -15.52 -4.07
N PRO A 98 1.92 -16.86 -4.00
CA PRO A 98 0.85 -17.66 -3.40
C PRO A 98 0.60 -17.35 -1.91
N GLN A 99 1.67 -17.13 -1.14
CA GLN A 99 1.59 -16.80 0.27
C GLN A 99 1.15 -15.36 0.48
N TYR A 100 1.63 -14.43 -0.36
CA TYR A 100 1.16 -13.06 -0.41
C TYR A 100 -0.37 -12.99 -0.55
N ALA A 101 -0.93 -13.72 -1.53
CA ALA A 101 -2.38 -13.70 -1.79
C ALA A 101 -3.17 -14.20 -0.57
N ALA A 102 -2.73 -15.30 0.03
CA ALA A 102 -3.35 -15.85 1.23
C ALA A 102 -3.24 -14.89 2.44
N ARG A 103 -2.07 -14.26 2.66
CA ARG A 103 -1.87 -13.31 3.76
C ARG A 103 -2.66 -12.03 3.58
N CYS A 104 -2.73 -11.48 2.36
CA CYS A 104 -3.52 -10.29 2.08
C CYS A 104 -5.01 -10.55 2.31
N ALA A 105 -5.54 -11.69 1.90
CA ALA A 105 -6.94 -12.06 2.13
C ALA A 105 -7.29 -12.13 3.63
N LEU A 106 -6.35 -12.54 4.48
CA LEU A 106 -6.53 -12.62 5.94
C LEU A 106 -6.42 -11.27 6.64
N LEU A 107 -5.44 -10.44 6.24
CA LEU A 107 -5.10 -9.20 6.95
C LEU A 107 -5.83 -7.97 6.42
N PHE A 108 -6.19 -7.96 5.13
CA PHE A 108 -6.75 -6.80 4.43
C PHE A 108 -8.02 -7.18 3.66
N PRO A 109 -9.12 -7.53 4.36
CA PRO A 109 -10.38 -7.88 3.72
C PRO A 109 -10.89 -6.70 2.88
N GLY A 110 -11.20 -6.96 1.60
CA GLY A 110 -11.61 -5.92 0.64
C GLY A 110 -10.47 -5.24 -0.13
N SER A 111 -9.21 -5.64 0.12
CA SER A 111 -8.06 -5.22 -0.70
C SER A 111 -7.95 -5.92 -2.05
N VAL A 112 -8.74 -6.97 -2.28
CA VAL A 112 -8.88 -7.57 -3.61
C VAL A 112 -9.66 -6.63 -4.51
N ALA A 113 -8.95 -5.72 -5.18
CA ALA A 113 -9.52 -4.94 -6.27
C ALA A 113 -10.05 -5.91 -7.34
N SER A 114 -11.38 -6.00 -7.38
CA SER A 114 -12.22 -6.40 -8.51
C SER A 114 -11.80 -7.69 -9.23
N HIS A 115 -12.47 -8.79 -8.89
CA HIS A 115 -12.77 -9.79 -9.92
C HIS A 115 -13.45 -9.04 -11.07
N SER A 116 -12.77 -8.93 -12.22
CA SER A 116 -13.42 -8.50 -13.46
C SER A 116 -14.66 -9.36 -13.66
N GLN A 117 -15.83 -8.82 -13.32
CA GLN A 117 -17.11 -9.32 -13.82
C GLN A 117 -17.13 -8.98 -15.32
N ASN A 118 -16.39 -9.74 -16.12
CA ASN A 118 -16.72 -9.89 -17.52
C ASN A 118 -17.69 -11.06 -17.61
N SER A 119 -18.96 -10.79 -17.28
CA SER A 119 -20.07 -11.60 -17.75
C SER A 119 -20.82 -10.75 -18.75
N GLU A 120 -20.37 -10.89 -20.00
CA GLU A 120 -21.09 -10.44 -21.17
C GLU A 120 -22.56 -10.87 -21.15
N ALA A 121 -23.38 -9.96 -21.68
CA ALA A 121 -24.66 -10.19 -22.32
C ALA A 121 -25.86 -10.59 -21.43
N SER A 122 -26.46 -9.56 -20.82
CA SER A 122 -27.92 -9.45 -20.79
C SER A 122 -28.45 -9.39 -22.24
N VAL A 123 -28.68 -10.53 -22.88
CA VAL A 123 -29.68 -10.60 -23.96
C VAL A 123 -31.04 -10.68 -23.28
N SER A 124 -31.62 -9.51 -23.03
CA SER A 124 -33.07 -9.37 -22.94
C SER A 124 -33.55 -8.86 -24.29
N GLN A 125 -34.05 -9.77 -25.13
CA GLN A 125 -35.00 -9.39 -26.17
C GLN A 125 -36.28 -10.18 -25.95
N ASN A 126 -37.29 -9.42 -25.52
CA ASN A 126 -38.63 -9.86 -25.25
C ASN A 126 -39.44 -9.89 -26.56
N SER A 127 -40.08 -11.02 -26.84
CA SER A 127 -41.43 -11.21 -27.39
C SER A 127 -41.95 -10.36 -28.59
N THR A 128 -42.29 -11.08 -29.68
CA THR A 128 -43.54 -11.06 -30.49
C THR A 128 -44.30 -9.74 -30.72
N THR A 129 -44.48 -9.35 -32.01
CA THR A 129 -45.80 -9.18 -32.71
C THR A 129 -45.60 -8.60 -34.12
N GLY A 130 -46.39 -9.10 -35.08
CA GLY A 130 -46.46 -8.65 -36.48
C GLY A 130 -47.06 -9.73 -37.36
#